data_AF-A0A7I9VRV6-F1
#
_entry.id   AF-A0A7I9VRV6-F1
#
_cell.length_a   1.000
_cell.length_b   1.000
_cell.length_c   1.000
_cell.angle_alpha   90.00
_cell.angle_beta   90.00
_cell.angle_gamma   90.00
#
_symmetry.space_group_name_H-M   'P 1'
#
loop_
_entity.id
_entity.type
_entity.pdbx_description
1 polymer ?
#
loop_
_entity_poly.entity_id
_entity_poly.type
_entity_poly.pdbx_seq_one_letter_code
_entity_poly.pdbx_strand_id
1 'polypeptide(L)'
;MVKNLAGEFRDFLLKQNALALAVGVVIGAAFGRIVSGLVDDFIMPIVGLVSPGGDWRQVKLGPFLVGDFAGRLLDFVIVAAVVFAIVKAFLREAKPAPAPTQTCPQCLEVLPAAATRCRACAQPVAGGPTALAR
;
A
#
# COMPACT_ATOMS: atom_id res chain seq x y z
N MET A 1 33.47 -10.42 26.43
CA MET A 1 32.24 -11.20 26.16
C MET A 1 31.18 -10.32 25.47
N VAL A 2 31.46 -9.82 24.26
CA VAL A 2 30.53 -8.96 23.48
C VAL A 2 30.49 -9.36 21.98
N LYS A 3 31.26 -10.38 21.58
CA LYS A 3 31.06 -11.05 20.30
C LYS A 3 29.95 -12.05 20.54
N ASN A 4 28.69 -11.66 20.24
CA ASN A 4 27.57 -12.54 19.85
C ASN A 4 26.23 -11.80 19.80
N LEU A 5 26.07 -10.65 20.48
CA LEU A 5 24.79 -9.92 20.49
C LEU A 5 24.42 -9.33 19.11
N ALA A 6 25.40 -8.76 18.40
CA ALA A 6 25.17 -8.22 17.05
C ALA A 6 24.88 -9.32 16.01
N GLY A 7 25.41 -10.52 16.22
CA GLY A 7 25.13 -11.69 15.37
C GLY A 7 23.73 -12.25 15.62
N GLU A 8 23.37 -12.44 16.89
CA GLU A 8 22.04 -12.89 17.32
C GLU A 8 20.94 -11.90 16.92
N PHE A 9 21.21 -10.59 17.00
CA PHE A 9 20.29 -9.56 16.56
C PHE A 9 20.08 -9.58 15.04
N ARG A 10 21.15 -9.76 14.26
CA ARG A 10 21.07 -9.93 12.80
C ARG A 10 20.25 -11.18 12.44
N ASP A 11 20.51 -12.31 13.08
CA ASP A 11 19.78 -13.55 12.84
C ASP A 11 18.30 -13.48 13.26
N PHE A 12 18.00 -12.72 14.32
CA PHE A 12 16.63 -12.42 14.72
C PHE A 12 15.89 -11.57 13.67
N LEU A 13 16.50 -10.48 13.19
CA LEU A 13 15.92 -9.61 12.16
C LEU A 13 15.67 -10.33 10.83
N LEU A 14 16.57 -11.26 10.45
CA LEU A 14 16.44 -12.05 9.23
C LEU A 14 15.36 -13.13 9.33
N LYS A 15 15.17 -13.75 10.51
CA LYS A 15 14.14 -14.78 10.73
C LYS A 15 12.72 -14.22 10.81
N GLN A 16 12.55 -13.00 11.32
CA GLN A 16 11.23 -12.42 11.59
C GLN A 16 10.61 -11.63 10.42
N ASN A 17 11.25 -11.53 9.24
CA ASN A 17 10.84 -10.61 8.16
C ASN A 17 10.70 -9.14 8.62
N ALA A 18 11.25 -8.80 9.80
CA ALA A 18 11.13 -7.49 10.42
C ALA A 18 11.88 -6.42 9.62
N LEU A 19 12.95 -6.82 8.92
CA LEU A 19 13.70 -5.92 8.04
C LEU A 19 12.85 -5.41 6.87
N ALA A 20 12.06 -6.28 6.23
CA ALA A 20 11.20 -5.87 5.12
C ALA A 20 10.08 -4.92 5.59
N LEU A 21 9.51 -5.18 6.77
CA LEU A 21 8.50 -4.31 7.37
C LEU A 21 9.10 -2.95 7.75
N ALA A 22 10.27 -2.93 8.39
CA ALA A 22 10.96 -1.70 8.77
C ALA A 22 11.28 -0.82 7.55
N VAL A 23 11.83 -1.42 6.50
CA VAL A 23 12.12 -0.71 5.24
C VAL A 23 10.82 -0.17 4.61
N GLY A 24 9.75 -0.97 4.62
CA GLY A 24 8.43 -0.56 4.12
C GLY A 24 7.86 0.67 4.84
N VAL A 25 7.96 0.71 6.17
CA VAL A 25 7.48 1.86 6.97
C VAL A 25 8.31 3.12 6.70
N VAL A 26 9.64 2.99 6.62
CA VAL A 26 10.53 4.13 6.35
C VAL A 26 10.27 4.72 4.97
N ILE A 27 10.16 3.88 3.94
CA ILE A 27 9.86 4.31 2.57
C ILE A 27 8.45 4.92 2.51
N GLY A 28 7.47 4.30 3.17
CA GLY A 28 6.09 4.80 3.23
C GLY A 28 6.00 6.20 3.87
N ALA A 29 6.73 6.42 4.96
CA ALA A 29 6.79 7.73 5.62
C ALA A 29 7.47 8.79 4.73
N ALA A 30 8.54 8.42 4.02
CA ALA A 30 9.21 9.33 3.10
C ALA A 30 8.32 9.69 1.89
N PHE A 31 7.64 8.70 1.30
CA PHE A 31 6.71 8.92 0.19
C PHE A 31 5.52 9.78 0.60
N GLY A 32 5.00 9.59 1.81
CA GLY A 32 3.94 10.43 2.37
C GLY A 32 4.30 11.92 2.35
N ARG A 33 5.55 12.29 2.66
CA ARG A 33 6.01 13.69 2.60
C ARG A 33 6.03 14.25 1.18
N ILE A 34 6.40 13.44 0.19
CA ILE A 34 6.40 13.85 -1.22
C ILE A 34 4.97 14.15 -1.68
N VAL A 35 4.03 13.30 -1.30
CA VAL A 35 2.60 13.48 -1.60
C VAL A 35 2.05 14.71 -0.88
N SER A 36 2.33 14.87 0.42
CA SER A 36 1.90 16.05 1.18
C SER A 36 2.42 17.33 0.55
N GLY A 37 3.71 17.39 0.19
CA GLY A 37 4.28 18.56 -0.50
C GLY A 37 3.60 18.86 -1.83
N LEU A 38 3.28 17.83 -2.64
CA LEU A 38 2.52 18.03 -3.88
C LEU A 38 1.13 18.63 -3.62
N VAL A 39 0.45 18.20 -2.56
CA VAL A 39 -0.88 18.70 -2.20
C VAL A 39 -0.82 20.13 -1.66
N ASP A 40 0.14 20.39 -0.77
CA ASP A 40 0.33 21.68 -0.14
C ASP A 40 0.78 22.75 -1.15
N ASP A 41 1.65 22.39 -2.10
CA ASP A 41 2.23 23.34 -3.06
C ASP A 41 1.36 23.54 -4.30
N PHE A 42 0.59 22.53 -4.74
CA PHE A 42 -0.21 22.63 -5.97
C PHE A 42 -1.72 22.68 -5.73
N ILE A 43 -2.26 21.88 -4.81
CA ILE A 43 -3.72 21.79 -4.63
C ILE A 43 -4.24 22.89 -3.72
N MET A 44 -3.58 23.14 -2.59
CA MET A 44 -4.02 24.14 -1.62
C MET A 44 -4.13 25.55 -2.21
N PRO A 45 -3.21 26.03 -3.07
CA PRO A 45 -3.39 27.29 -3.77
C PRO A 45 -4.62 27.31 -4.69
N ILE A 46 -4.88 26.22 -5.43
CA ILE A 46 -6.03 26.10 -6.33
C ILE A 46 -7.35 26.10 -5.54
N VAL A 47 -7.39 25.38 -4.42
CA VAL A 47 -8.54 25.39 -3.49
C VAL A 47 -8.74 26.80 -2.90
N GLY A 48 -7.64 27.49 -2.55
CA GLY A 48 -7.65 28.87 -2.07
C GLY A 48 -8.17 29.88 -3.10
N LEU A 49 -7.98 29.63 -4.40
CA LEU A 49 -8.55 30.46 -5.48
C LEU A 49 -10.06 30.26 -5.64
N VAL A 50 -10.58 29.06 -5.36
CA VAL A 50 -12.02 28.76 -5.46
C VAL A 50 -12.80 29.26 -4.24
N SER A 51 -12.17 29.32 -3.05
CA SER A 51 -12.75 29.97 -1.87
C SER A 51 -12.00 31.28 -1.55
N PRO A 52 -12.37 32.42 -2.15
CA PRO A 52 -11.69 33.69 -1.90
C PRO A 52 -11.91 34.09 -0.43
N GLY A 53 -10.88 33.92 0.39
CA GLY A 53 -10.86 34.39 1.79
C GLY A 53 -10.24 33.44 2.80
N GLY A 54 -10.28 32.11 2.63
CA GLY A 54 -9.70 31.15 3.59
C GLY A 54 -10.23 31.24 5.05
N ASP A 55 -11.13 32.18 5.33
CA ASP A 55 -11.67 32.50 6.66
C ASP A 55 -12.52 31.39 7.26
N TRP A 56 -13.00 30.46 6.43
CA TRP A 56 -13.75 29.28 6.88
C TRP A 56 -12.89 28.35 7.77
N ARG A 57 -11.57 28.34 7.60
CA ARG A 57 -10.64 27.61 8.48
C ARG A 57 -10.44 28.30 9.84
N GLN A 58 -10.75 29.59 9.92
CA GLN A 58 -10.59 30.39 11.13
C GLN A 58 -11.90 30.59 11.90
N VAL A 59 -12.99 29.96 11.45
CA VAL A 59 -14.28 29.99 12.15
C VAL A 59 -14.14 29.32 13.52
N LYS A 60 -14.23 30.15 14.56
CA LYS A 60 -14.26 29.75 15.95
C LYS A 60 -15.70 29.68 16.43
N LEU A 61 -16.09 28.55 17.01
CA LEU A 61 -17.31 28.40 17.78
C LEU A 61 -16.88 28.13 19.23
N GLY A 62 -16.64 29.21 19.99
CA GLY A 62 -16.10 29.12 21.35
C GLY A 62 -14.63 28.68 21.41
N PRO A 63 -14.21 27.82 22.37
CA PRO A 63 -12.83 27.34 22.49
C PRO A 63 -12.43 26.33 21.39
N PHE A 64 -13.37 25.90 20.54
CA PHE A 64 -13.12 24.93 19.48
C PHE A 64 -12.96 25.64 18.12
N LEU A 65 -11.79 25.47 17.50
CA LEU A 65 -11.53 25.86 16.10
C LEU A 65 -12.15 24.80 15.17
N VAL A 66 -13.46 24.90 14.97
CA VAL A 66 -14.20 24.01 14.05
C VAL A 66 -13.67 24.15 12.62
N GLY A 67 -13.26 25.35 12.23
CA GLY A 67 -12.68 25.62 10.92
C GLY A 67 -11.36 24.88 10.66
N ASP A 68 -10.45 24.81 11.64
CA ASP A 68 -9.16 24.13 11.47
C ASP A 68 -9.36 22.61 11.33
N PHE A 69 -10.24 22.04 12.16
CA PHE A 69 -10.56 20.61 12.07
C PHE A 69 -11.18 20.23 10.71
N ALA A 70 -12.14 21.02 10.22
CA ALA A 70 -12.72 20.81 8.90
C ALA A 70 -11.68 20.97 7.78
N GLY A 71 -10.73 21.91 7.94
CA GLY A 71 -9.57 22.07 7.06
C GLY A 71 -8.72 20.79 7.01
N ARG A 72 -8.31 20.26 8.16
CA ARG A 72 -7.51 19.02 8.22
C ARG A 72 -8.22 17.81 7.61
N LEU A 73 -9.54 17.72 7.81
CA LEU A 73 -10.34 16.66 7.23
C LEU A 73 -10.39 16.78 5.69
N LEU A 74 -10.56 17.99 5.18
CA LEU A 74 -10.51 18.27 3.74
C LEU A 74 -9.14 17.94 3.16
N ASP A 75 -8.06 18.35 3.83
CA ASP A 75 -6.69 18.09 3.41
C ASP A 75 -6.43 16.58 3.34
N PHE A 76 -6.88 15.81 4.33
CA PHE A 76 -6.80 14.34 4.32
C PHE A 76 -7.53 13.72 3.12
N VAL A 77 -8.75 14.18 2.81
CA VAL A 77 -9.53 13.70 1.67
C VAL A 77 -8.84 14.05 0.35
N ILE A 78 -8.31 15.26 0.22
CA ILE A 78 -7.56 15.71 -0.97
C ILE A 78 -6.31 14.87 -1.16
N VAL A 79 -5.49 14.69 -0.12
CA VAL A 79 -4.28 13.85 -0.18
C VAL A 79 -4.64 12.42 -0.59
N ALA A 80 -5.65 11.81 0.03
CA ALA A 80 -6.10 10.47 -0.34
C ALA A 80 -6.56 10.37 -1.80
N ALA A 81 -7.32 11.35 -2.28
CA ALA A 81 -7.78 11.42 -3.67
C ALA A 81 -6.62 11.58 -4.66
N VAL A 82 -5.62 12.41 -4.34
CA VAL A 82 -4.44 12.63 -5.18
C VAL A 82 -3.55 11.38 -5.23
N VAL A 83 -3.27 10.74 -4.08
CA VAL A 83 -2.55 9.46 -4.04
C VAL A 83 -3.26 8.43 -4.90
N PHE A 84 -4.57 8.29 -4.72
CA PHE A 84 -5.37 7.37 -5.50
C PHE A 84 -5.33 7.69 -7.00
N ALA A 85 -5.42 8.97 -7.39
CA ALA A 85 -5.34 9.39 -8.79
C ALA A 85 -3.97 9.11 -9.40
N ILE A 86 -2.88 9.35 -8.66
CA ILE A 86 -1.50 9.05 -9.07
C ILE A 86 -1.32 7.54 -9.24
N VAL A 87 -1.66 6.75 -8.23
CA VAL A 87 -1.60 5.28 -8.27
C VAL A 87 -2.44 4.76 -9.43
N LYS A 88 -3.66 5.28 -9.62
CA LYS A 88 -4.51 4.91 -10.74
C LYS A 88 -3.93 5.33 -12.08
N ALA A 89 -3.25 6.48 -12.19
CA ALA A 89 -2.64 6.93 -13.44
C ALA A 89 -1.41 6.09 -13.82
N PHE A 90 -0.57 5.75 -12.84
CA PHE A 90 0.65 4.96 -13.08
C PHE A 90 0.42 3.44 -13.14
N LEU A 91 -0.53 2.91 -12.35
CA LEU A 91 -0.95 1.50 -12.41
C LEU A 91 -2.20 1.30 -13.30
N ARG A 92 -2.55 2.29 -14.14
CA ARG A 92 -3.62 2.13 -15.14
C ARG A 92 -3.26 1.12 -16.23
N GLU A 93 -2.01 0.67 -16.26
CA GLU A 93 -1.55 -0.47 -17.04
C GLU A 93 -0.81 -1.46 -16.12
N ALA A 94 -1.11 -2.75 -16.31
CA ALA A 94 -0.66 -3.95 -15.56
C ALA A 94 -1.41 -4.21 -14.23
N LYS A 95 -2.05 -5.37 -14.03
CA LYS A 95 -1.75 -6.73 -14.48
C LYS A 95 -3.00 -7.60 -14.22
N PRO A 96 -3.26 -8.72 -14.94
CA PRO A 96 -4.20 -9.73 -14.47
C PRO A 96 -3.94 -9.96 -12.98
N ALA A 97 -5.00 -9.96 -12.16
CA ALA A 97 -4.94 -10.27 -10.74
C ALA A 97 -3.91 -11.39 -10.52
N PRO A 98 -3.04 -11.33 -9.48
CA PRO A 98 -2.06 -12.38 -9.23
C PRO A 98 -2.77 -13.71 -9.42
N ALA A 99 -2.39 -14.43 -10.49
CA ALA A 99 -3.17 -15.57 -10.95
C ALA A 99 -3.40 -16.44 -9.72
N PRO A 100 -4.65 -16.74 -9.36
CA PRO A 100 -4.96 -17.36 -8.07
C PRO A 100 -3.97 -18.48 -7.83
N THR A 101 -3.29 -18.52 -6.69
CA THR A 101 -2.27 -19.55 -6.46
C THR A 101 -2.90 -20.73 -5.76
N GLN A 102 -2.59 -21.94 -6.21
CA GLN A 102 -3.01 -23.17 -5.56
C GLN A 102 -1.78 -23.95 -5.07
N THR A 103 -1.92 -24.57 -3.91
CA THR A 103 -0.88 -25.42 -3.34
C THR A 103 -1.07 -26.84 -3.87
N CYS A 104 0.00 -27.44 -4.40
CA CYS A 104 -0.05 -28.84 -4.80
C CYS A 104 -0.25 -29.74 -3.57
N PRO A 105 -1.25 -30.64 -3.54
CA PRO A 105 -1.52 -31.49 -2.37
C PRO A 105 -0.41 -32.52 -2.09
N GLN A 106 0.40 -32.86 -3.10
CA GLN A 106 1.40 -33.92 -2.98
C GLN A 106 2.80 -33.43 -2.59
N CYS A 107 3.20 -32.25 -3.07
CA CYS A 107 4.55 -31.72 -2.86
C CYS A 107 4.58 -30.34 -2.21
N LEU A 108 3.40 -29.76 -1.91
CA LEU A 108 3.24 -28.45 -1.27
C LEU A 108 3.86 -27.27 -2.04
N GLU A 109 4.22 -27.47 -3.30
CA GLU A 109 4.71 -26.42 -4.18
C GLU A 109 3.58 -25.44 -4.55
N VAL A 110 3.88 -24.14 -4.53
CA VAL A 110 2.94 -23.06 -4.90
C VAL A 110 2.94 -22.88 -6.41
N LEU A 111 1.78 -23.14 -7.03
CA LEU A 111 1.58 -23.11 -8.48
C LEU A 111 0.52 -22.06 -8.86
N PRO A 112 0.53 -21.52 -10.09
CA PRO A 112 -0.60 -20.76 -10.58
C PRO A 112 -1.81 -21.70 -10.71
N ALA A 113 -3.01 -21.23 -10.36
CA ALA A 113 -4.25 -22.00 -10.43
C ALA A 113 -4.73 -22.24 -11.86
N ALA A 114 -3.99 -21.75 -12.87
CA ALA A 114 -4.16 -22.15 -14.27
C ALA A 114 -3.28 -23.37 -14.65
N ALA A 115 -2.41 -23.84 -13.74
CA ALA A 115 -1.56 -25.01 -14.00
C ALA A 115 -2.39 -26.29 -13.98
N THR A 116 -2.23 -27.12 -15.00
CA THR A 116 -2.78 -28.48 -15.09
C THR A 116 -1.84 -29.54 -14.52
N ARG A 117 -0.53 -29.25 -14.42
CA ARG A 117 0.47 -30.15 -13.83
C ARG A 117 1.47 -29.40 -12.96
N CYS A 118 1.89 -30.04 -11.87
CA CYS A 118 2.91 -29.52 -10.99
C CYS A 118 4.30 -29.59 -11.65
N ARG A 119 5.06 -28.48 -11.61
CA ARG A 119 6.43 -28.40 -12.13
C ARG A 119 7.45 -29.25 -11.36
N ALA A 120 7.23 -29.43 -10.04
CA ALA A 120 8.18 -30.10 -9.17
C ALA A 120 7.98 -31.62 -9.15
N CYS A 121 6.73 -32.08 -9.07
CA CYS A 121 6.40 -33.50 -8.93
C CYS A 121 5.64 -34.11 -10.12
N ALA A 122 5.38 -33.34 -11.18
CA ALA A 122 4.67 -33.76 -12.40
C ALA A 122 3.23 -34.29 -12.21
N GLN A 123 2.67 -34.23 -10.99
CA GLN A 123 1.31 -34.65 -10.69
C GLN A 123 0.27 -33.70 -11.31
N PRO A 124 -0.89 -34.21 -11.76
CA PRO A 124 -1.99 -33.38 -12.20
C PRO A 124 -2.55 -32.57 -11.02
N VAL A 125 -2.82 -31.29 -11.24
CA VAL A 125 -3.43 -30.38 -10.26
C VAL A 125 -4.70 -29.78 -10.87
N ALA A 126 -5.69 -29.46 -10.03
CA ALA A 126 -7.05 -29.08 -10.44
C ALA A 126 -7.18 -27.72 -11.15
N GLY A 127 -6.07 -27.10 -11.58
CA GLY A 127 -6.04 -25.75 -12.11
C GLY A 127 -6.33 -25.60 -13.61
N GLY A 128 -6.99 -26.56 -14.24
CA GLY A 128 -7.33 -26.49 -15.67
C GLY A 128 -8.82 -26.26 -15.89
N PRO A 129 -9.24 -25.67 -17.03
CA PRO A 129 -10.65 -25.54 -17.41
C PRO A 129 -11.41 -26.89 -17.54
N THR A 130 -10.69 -28.01 -17.46
CA THR A 130 -11.23 -29.38 -17.48
C THR A 130 -11.64 -29.94 -16.12
N ALA A 131 -11.35 -29.27 -14.99
CA ALA A 131 -11.69 -29.76 -13.65
C ALA A 131 -13.14 -29.47 -13.20
N LEU A 132 -13.89 -28.63 -13.94
CA LEU A 132 -15.31 -28.32 -13.67
C LEU A 132 -16.30 -29.20 -14.47
N ALA A 133 -15.80 -30.16 -15.26
CA ALA A 133 -16.61 -31.01 -16.14
C ALA A 133 -16.80 -32.45 -15.63
N ARG A 134 -16.61 -32.69 -14.33
CA ARG A 134 -16.93 -33.96 -13.67
C ARG A 134 -17.47 -33.75 -12.27
#